data_AF-A0A960K5H7-F1
#
_entry.id   AF-A0A960K5H7-F1
#
_cell.length_a   1.000
_cell.length_b   1.000
_cell.length_c   1.000
_cell.angle_alpha   90.00
_cell.angle_beta   90.00
_cell.angle_gamma   90.00
#
_symmetry.space_group_name_H-M   'P 1'
#
loop_
_entity.id
_entity.type
_entity.pdbx_description
1 polymer ?
#
loop_
_entity_poly.entity_id
_entity_poly.type
_entity_poly.pdbx_seq_one_letter_code
_entity_poly.pdbx_strand_id
1 'polypeptide(L)'
;WLARISDEVFGGALWSLRIWPVLAGAATVLVTGLLARRLGGGRFAQGLAMLAVVVGPFFLRVGNLLHLPSFEPLFWTSAVYLAVTALSEERPGLWLGVGVVAGLGLLNKHTMLLFGGALVVALLLTPARRAFRSPWLWAGGAVAFLLLLPNLLWQVANGWPTATFIANMQGTNSREVSPLLFALGQLFYQGPLSAPLWIGGLVFCFRTANERLRLVGWIYVLLFGALMLIGSKIYYIAP
;
A
#
# COMPACT_ATOMS: atom_id res chain seq x y z
N TRP A 1 11.31 -10.63 -11.92
CA TRP A 1 10.73 -10.79 -13.27
C TRP A 1 10.88 -9.53 -14.11
N LEU A 2 10.39 -8.36 -13.67
CA LEU A 2 10.46 -7.12 -14.46
C LEU A 2 11.88 -6.72 -14.90
N ALA A 3 12.87 -6.83 -14.01
CA ALA A 3 14.26 -6.54 -14.37
C ALA A 3 14.80 -7.50 -15.47
N ARG A 4 14.40 -8.77 -15.43
CA ARG A 4 14.75 -9.77 -16.45
C ARG A 4 14.09 -9.44 -17.79
N ILE A 5 12.81 -9.05 -17.78
CA ILE A 5 12.11 -8.59 -18.98
C ILE A 5 12.80 -7.36 -19.56
N SER A 6 13.20 -6.39 -18.72
CA SER A 6 13.97 -5.22 -19.17
C SER A 6 15.28 -5.62 -19.85
N ASP A 7 16.01 -6.56 -19.24
CA ASP A 7 17.29 -7.03 -19.75
C ASP A 7 17.12 -7.76 -21.09
N GLU A 8 16.15 -8.67 -21.19
CA GLU A 8 15.86 -9.44 -22.40
C GLU A 8 15.35 -8.56 -23.56
N VAL A 9 14.56 -7.51 -23.28
CA VAL A 9 13.95 -6.65 -24.32
C VAL A 9 14.86 -5.48 -24.72
N PHE A 10 15.60 -4.89 -23.77
CA PHE A 10 16.34 -3.64 -23.97
C PHE A 10 17.86 -3.79 -23.77
N GLY A 11 18.38 -5.02 -23.61
CA GLY A 11 19.80 -5.31 -23.61
C GLY A 11 20.58 -4.69 -22.45
N GLY A 12 20.02 -4.73 -21.23
CA GLY A 12 20.70 -4.25 -20.02
C GLY A 12 20.81 -2.74 -19.88
N ALA A 13 20.14 -1.95 -20.73
CA ALA A 13 20.21 -0.50 -20.65
C ALA A 13 19.61 0.04 -19.33
N LEU A 14 20.34 0.89 -18.60
CA LEU A 14 19.92 1.36 -17.26
C LEU A 14 18.56 2.06 -17.25
N TRP A 15 18.22 2.81 -18.31
CA TRP A 15 16.93 3.49 -18.41
C TRP A 15 15.76 2.51 -18.48
N SER A 16 15.96 1.31 -19.04
CA SER A 16 14.92 0.28 -19.17
C SER A 16 14.47 -0.29 -17.83
N LEU A 17 15.30 -0.20 -16.79
CA LEU A 17 14.92 -0.55 -15.43
C LEU A 17 14.03 0.52 -14.79
N ARG A 18 14.13 1.77 -15.25
CA ARG A 18 13.36 2.91 -14.71
C ARG A 18 11.95 3.02 -15.29
N ILE A 19 11.66 2.37 -16.41
CA ILE A 19 10.32 2.45 -17.03
C ILE A 19 9.24 1.91 -16.09
N TRP A 20 9.51 0.80 -15.41
CA TRP A 20 8.54 0.16 -14.51
C TRP A 20 8.18 0.98 -13.27
N PRO A 21 9.13 1.51 -12.48
CA PRO A 21 8.80 2.37 -11.35
C PRO A 21 8.14 3.68 -11.80
N VAL A 22 8.50 4.23 -12.97
CA VAL A 22 7.84 5.43 -13.52
C VAL A 22 6.38 5.14 -13.84
N LEU A 23 6.10 4.02 -14.52
CA LEU A 23 4.73 3.60 -14.82
C LEU A 23 3.93 3.32 -13.53
N ALA A 24 4.55 2.68 -12.54
CA ALA A 24 3.91 2.43 -11.25
C ALA A 24 3.61 3.73 -10.48
N GLY A 25 4.54 4.69 -10.50
CA GLY A 25 4.35 6.02 -9.93
C GLY A 25 3.23 6.79 -10.62
N ALA A 26 3.21 6.83 -11.96
CA ALA A 26 2.14 7.47 -12.73
C ALA A 26 0.78 6.83 -12.44
N ALA A 27 0.70 5.50 -12.40
CA ALA A 27 -0.52 4.79 -12.03
C ALA A 27 -0.95 5.10 -10.59
N THR A 28 -0.01 5.20 -9.65
CA THR A 28 -0.29 5.61 -8.26
C THR A 28 -0.94 7.00 -8.22
N VAL A 29 -0.40 7.98 -8.94
CA VAL A 29 -0.98 9.33 -9.06
C VAL A 29 -2.42 9.26 -9.57
N LEU A 30 -2.65 8.54 -10.67
CA LEU A 30 -4.00 8.40 -11.25
C LEU A 30 -4.98 7.75 -10.26
N VAL A 31 -4.60 6.65 -9.62
CA VAL A 31 -5.46 5.93 -8.67
C VAL A 31 -5.74 6.79 -7.43
N THR A 32 -4.78 7.60 -6.96
CA THR A 32 -5.00 8.56 -5.87
C THR A 32 -6.06 9.60 -6.24
N GLY A 33 -6.01 10.15 -7.46
CA GLY A 33 -7.05 11.05 -7.96
C GLY A 33 -8.43 10.36 -8.02
N LEU A 34 -8.49 9.13 -8.53
CA LEU A 34 -9.72 8.35 -8.58
C LEU A 34 -10.27 8.03 -7.18
N LEU A 35 -9.40 7.72 -6.22
CA LEU A 35 -9.77 7.48 -4.83
C LEU A 35 -10.31 8.76 -4.18
N ALA A 36 -9.66 9.90 -4.38
CA ALA A 36 -10.15 11.20 -3.90
C ALA A 36 -11.56 11.50 -4.46
N ARG A 37 -11.78 11.25 -5.75
CA ARG A 37 -13.12 11.34 -6.36
C ARG A 37 -14.12 10.42 -5.67
N ARG A 38 -13.72 9.19 -5.42
CA ARG A 38 -14.56 8.15 -4.83
C ARG A 38 -14.99 8.45 -3.40
N LEU A 39 -14.13 9.15 -2.67
CA LEU A 39 -14.40 9.62 -1.31
C LEU A 39 -15.24 10.92 -1.27
N GLY A 40 -15.67 11.44 -2.43
CA GLY A 40 -16.53 12.62 -2.55
C GLY A 40 -15.80 13.91 -2.97
N GLY A 41 -14.52 13.83 -3.33
CA GLY A 41 -13.73 14.98 -3.76
C GLY A 41 -14.03 15.44 -5.18
N GLY A 42 -14.27 16.75 -5.36
CA GLY A 42 -14.36 17.39 -6.68
C GLY A 42 -13.01 17.42 -7.43
N ARG A 43 -13.00 18.04 -8.63
CA ARG A 43 -11.78 18.12 -9.48
C ARG A 43 -10.58 18.74 -8.76
N PHE A 44 -10.83 19.76 -7.94
CA PHE A 44 -9.77 20.39 -7.14
C PHE A 44 -9.15 19.41 -6.14
N ALA A 45 -9.97 18.67 -5.38
CA ALA A 45 -9.47 17.69 -4.41
C ALA A 45 -8.69 16.56 -5.08
N GLN A 46 -9.12 16.12 -6.26
CA GLN A 46 -8.38 15.13 -7.06
C GLN A 46 -7.02 15.69 -7.49
N GLY A 47 -6.99 16.89 -8.06
CA GLY A 47 -5.76 17.57 -8.46
C GLY A 47 -4.78 17.77 -7.29
N LEU A 48 -5.30 18.20 -6.14
CA LEU A 48 -4.50 18.41 -4.93
C LEU A 48 -3.92 17.10 -4.39
N ALA A 49 -4.71 16.01 -4.35
CA ALA A 49 -4.24 14.70 -3.92
C ALA A 49 -3.18 14.13 -4.88
N MET A 50 -3.39 14.27 -6.20
CA MET A 50 -2.41 13.89 -7.21
C MET A 50 -1.11 14.69 -7.07
N LEU A 51 -1.21 16.01 -6.87
CA LEU A 51 -0.05 16.87 -6.68
C LEU A 51 0.75 16.48 -5.43
N ALA A 52 0.07 16.16 -4.32
CA ALA A 52 0.72 15.72 -3.09
C ALA A 52 1.55 14.44 -3.29
N VAL A 53 1.06 13.49 -4.11
CA VAL A 53 1.84 12.30 -4.51
C VAL A 53 3.02 12.70 -5.38
N VAL A 54 2.82 13.54 -6.41
CA VAL A 54 3.88 13.94 -7.34
C VAL A 54 5.04 14.63 -6.64
N VAL A 55 4.76 15.52 -5.68
CA VAL A 55 5.80 16.30 -4.98
C VAL A 55 6.36 15.60 -3.74
N GLY A 56 5.77 14.48 -3.31
CA GLY A 56 6.18 13.75 -2.12
C GLY A 56 7.58 13.13 -2.29
N PRO A 57 8.56 13.44 -1.42
CA PRO A 57 9.93 12.93 -1.57
C PRO A 57 10.04 11.41 -1.67
N PHE A 58 9.21 10.69 -0.92
CA PHE A 58 9.12 9.23 -1.02
C PHE A 58 8.71 8.77 -2.42
N PHE A 59 7.64 9.33 -2.98
CA PHE A 59 7.11 8.97 -4.29
C PHE A 59 8.09 9.28 -5.42
N LEU A 60 8.77 10.43 -5.34
CA LEU A 60 9.84 10.78 -6.29
C LEU A 60 10.97 9.75 -6.27
N ARG A 61 11.36 9.27 -5.08
CA ARG A 61 12.41 8.23 -4.95
C ARG A 61 11.96 6.88 -5.50
N VAL A 62 10.78 6.41 -5.11
CA VAL A 62 10.31 5.06 -5.50
C VAL A 62 9.85 5.00 -6.96
N GLY A 63 9.46 6.13 -7.55
CA GLY A 63 9.10 6.27 -8.96
C GLY A 63 10.28 6.37 -9.94
N ASN A 64 11.51 6.62 -9.46
CA ASN A 64 12.69 6.80 -10.33
C ASN A 64 13.65 5.60 -10.34
N LEU A 65 13.59 4.77 -9.31
CA LEU A 65 14.56 3.72 -9.06
C LEU A 65 13.81 2.42 -8.86
N LEU A 66 14.24 1.36 -9.54
CA LEU A 66 13.65 0.03 -9.42
C LEU A 66 14.21 -0.66 -8.17
N HIS A 67 13.42 -0.68 -7.11
CA HIS A 67 13.72 -1.39 -5.87
C HIS A 67 12.45 -1.94 -5.24
N LEU A 68 12.61 -2.73 -4.17
CA LEU A 68 11.51 -3.42 -3.51
C LEU A 68 10.24 -2.56 -3.23
N PRO A 69 10.34 -1.27 -2.81
CA PRO A 69 9.16 -0.47 -2.53
C PRO A 69 8.52 0.22 -3.75
N SER A 70 9.09 0.11 -4.96
CA SER A 70 8.64 0.86 -6.15
C SER A 70 7.18 0.69 -6.52
N PHE A 71 6.60 -0.48 -6.22
CA PHE A 71 5.23 -0.82 -6.59
C PHE A 71 4.27 -0.82 -5.39
N GLU A 72 4.78 -0.74 -4.15
CA GLU A 72 3.92 -0.76 -2.96
C GLU A 72 2.86 0.33 -2.98
N PRO A 73 3.17 1.60 -3.31
CA PRO A 73 2.16 2.64 -3.41
C PRO A 73 1.01 2.31 -4.34
N LEU A 74 1.33 1.76 -5.51
CA LEU A 74 0.34 1.39 -6.50
C LEU A 74 -0.57 0.29 -5.95
N PHE A 75 0.01 -0.76 -5.36
CA PHE A 75 -0.77 -1.89 -4.86
C PHE A 75 -1.66 -1.49 -3.69
N TRP A 76 -1.15 -0.74 -2.71
CA TRP A 76 -1.93 -0.35 -1.54
C TRP A 76 -3.05 0.63 -1.94
N THR A 77 -2.73 1.66 -2.74
CA THR A 77 -3.73 2.64 -3.18
C THR A 77 -4.80 2.00 -4.06
N SER A 78 -4.41 1.07 -4.95
CA SER A 78 -5.36 0.32 -5.78
C SER A 78 -6.25 -0.60 -4.96
N ALA A 79 -5.70 -1.29 -3.96
CA ALA A 79 -6.49 -2.14 -3.06
C ALA A 79 -7.50 -1.31 -2.25
N VAL A 80 -7.10 -0.14 -1.74
CA VAL A 80 -8.02 0.80 -1.07
C VAL A 80 -9.09 1.30 -2.03
N TYR A 81 -8.71 1.73 -3.24
CA TYR A 81 -9.64 2.18 -4.27
C TYR A 81 -10.68 1.11 -4.61
N LEU A 82 -10.24 -0.12 -4.84
CA LEU A 82 -11.12 -1.24 -5.15
C LEU A 82 -12.01 -1.62 -3.97
N ALA A 83 -11.49 -1.65 -2.74
CA ALA A 83 -12.28 -1.94 -1.54
C ALA A 83 -13.36 -0.87 -1.29
N VAL A 84 -12.98 0.41 -1.37
CA VAL A 84 -13.93 1.54 -1.26
C VAL A 84 -14.97 1.46 -2.38
N THR A 85 -14.56 1.09 -3.60
CA THR A 85 -15.48 0.98 -4.74
C THR A 85 -16.43 -0.19 -4.58
N ALA A 86 -15.96 -1.35 -4.13
CA ALA A 86 -16.77 -2.54 -3.83
C ALA A 86 -17.88 -2.23 -2.83
N LEU A 87 -17.55 -1.46 -1.80
CA LEU A 87 -18.49 -1.03 -0.76
C LEU A 87 -19.46 0.05 -1.25
N SER A 88 -18.97 1.05 -2.00
CA SER A 88 -19.77 2.21 -2.41
C SER A 88 -20.74 1.93 -3.56
N GLU A 89 -20.36 1.04 -4.48
CA GLU A 89 -21.18 0.69 -5.66
C GLU A 89 -21.94 -0.63 -5.45
N GLU A 90 -21.85 -1.24 -4.27
CA GLU A 90 -22.39 -2.58 -3.99
C GLU A 90 -21.96 -3.61 -5.06
N ARG A 91 -20.70 -3.53 -5.48
CA ARG A 91 -20.07 -4.42 -6.47
C ARG A 91 -19.13 -5.38 -5.78
N PRO A 92 -19.63 -6.42 -5.10
CA PRO A 92 -18.81 -7.30 -4.28
C PRO A 92 -17.77 -8.06 -5.12
N GLY A 93 -17.99 -8.29 -6.41
CA GLY A 93 -17.00 -8.91 -7.31
C GLY A 93 -15.65 -8.18 -7.37
N LEU A 94 -15.60 -6.88 -7.04
CA LEU A 94 -14.35 -6.13 -6.96
C LEU A 94 -13.40 -6.61 -5.85
N TRP A 95 -13.88 -7.39 -4.88
CA TRP A 95 -13.03 -8.07 -3.91
C TRP A 95 -12.07 -9.06 -4.56
N LEU A 96 -12.40 -9.64 -5.72
CA LEU A 96 -11.45 -10.42 -6.51
C LEU A 96 -10.29 -9.55 -6.98
N GLY A 97 -10.57 -8.32 -7.43
CA GLY A 97 -9.55 -7.34 -7.81
C GLY A 97 -8.66 -6.95 -6.63
N VAL A 98 -9.26 -6.73 -5.44
CA VAL A 98 -8.49 -6.53 -4.20
C VAL A 98 -7.56 -7.73 -3.95
N GLY A 99 -8.06 -8.95 -4.14
CA GLY A 99 -7.29 -10.19 -4.05
C GLY A 99 -6.11 -10.26 -5.01
N VAL A 100 -6.33 -9.94 -6.29
CA VAL A 100 -5.27 -9.90 -7.31
C VAL A 100 -4.19 -8.88 -6.92
N VAL A 101 -4.59 -7.65 -6.59
CA VAL A 101 -3.66 -6.58 -6.19
C VAL A 101 -2.90 -6.95 -4.92
N ALA A 102 -3.57 -7.57 -3.94
CA ALA A 102 -2.93 -8.07 -2.73
C ALA A 102 -1.95 -9.21 -3.00
N GLY A 103 -2.30 -10.19 -3.82
CA GLY A 103 -1.41 -11.27 -4.21
C GLY A 103 -0.14 -10.76 -4.92
N LEU A 104 -0.30 -9.86 -5.88
CA LEU A 104 0.84 -9.20 -6.55
C LEU A 104 1.67 -8.36 -5.57
N GLY A 105 1.02 -7.64 -4.66
CA GLY A 105 1.68 -6.89 -3.60
C GLY A 105 2.50 -7.80 -2.67
N LEU A 106 1.98 -8.97 -2.32
CA LEU A 106 2.66 -9.96 -1.49
C LEU A 106 3.89 -10.55 -2.19
N LEU A 107 3.78 -10.83 -3.50
CA LEU A 107 4.92 -11.24 -4.33
C LEU A 107 5.99 -10.15 -4.48
N ASN A 108 5.59 -8.87 -4.43
CA ASN A 108 6.52 -7.74 -4.45
C ASN A 108 7.20 -7.52 -3.09
N LYS A 109 6.42 -7.46 -2.00
CA LYS A 109 6.93 -7.26 -0.64
C LYS A 109 5.94 -7.74 0.42
N HIS A 110 6.46 -8.50 1.39
CA HIS A 110 5.66 -9.09 2.48
C HIS A 110 4.97 -8.08 3.40
N THR A 111 5.33 -6.80 3.38
CA THR A 111 4.60 -5.71 4.07
C THR A 111 3.15 -5.58 3.60
N MET A 112 2.80 -6.11 2.42
CA MET A 112 1.40 -6.25 1.99
C MET A 112 0.55 -7.10 2.95
N LEU A 113 1.15 -8.00 3.74
CA LEU A 113 0.43 -8.72 4.82
C LEU A 113 -0.06 -7.77 5.90
N LEU A 114 0.77 -6.78 6.30
CA LEU A 114 0.37 -5.77 7.29
C LEU A 114 -0.77 -4.91 6.74
N PHE A 115 -0.70 -4.51 5.47
CA PHE A 115 -1.79 -3.80 4.80
C PHE A 115 -3.09 -4.64 4.78
N GLY A 116 -3.01 -5.91 4.38
CA GLY A 116 -4.17 -6.81 4.35
C GLY A 116 -4.79 -6.99 5.73
N GLY A 117 -3.97 -7.17 6.77
CA GLY A 117 -4.41 -7.23 8.15
C GLY A 117 -5.09 -5.93 8.61
N ALA A 118 -4.49 -4.77 8.30
CA ALA A 118 -5.07 -3.46 8.61
C ALA A 118 -6.42 -3.26 7.89
N LEU A 119 -6.56 -3.67 6.63
CA LEU A 119 -7.83 -3.64 5.90
C LEU A 119 -8.90 -4.50 6.57
N VAL A 120 -8.57 -5.75 6.93
CA VAL A 120 -9.49 -6.67 7.61
C VAL A 120 -9.96 -6.09 8.94
N VAL A 121 -9.03 -5.59 9.76
CA VAL A 121 -9.36 -4.98 11.06
C VAL A 121 -10.17 -3.69 10.86
N ALA A 122 -9.83 -2.85 9.89
CA ALA A 122 -10.58 -1.63 9.60
C ALA A 122 -12.02 -1.92 9.12
N LEU A 123 -12.24 -3.00 8.37
CA LEU A 123 -13.59 -3.47 8.02
C LEU A 123 -14.37 -3.86 9.28
N LEU A 124 -13.76 -4.58 10.23
CA LEU A 124 -14.40 -4.96 11.49
C LEU A 124 -14.77 -3.74 12.35
N LEU A 125 -13.91 -2.71 12.38
CA LEU A 125 -14.10 -1.48 13.15
C LEU A 125 -15.14 -0.53 12.56
N THR A 126 -15.69 -0.82 11.38
CA THR A 126 -16.66 0.03 10.68
C THR A 126 -17.95 -0.74 10.35
N PRO A 127 -19.03 -0.06 9.90
CA PRO A 127 -20.22 -0.74 9.38
C PRO A 127 -19.91 -1.59 8.12
N ALA A 128 -18.77 -1.34 7.46
CA ALA A 128 -18.28 -2.14 6.33
C ALA A 128 -17.98 -3.61 6.68
N ARG A 129 -18.03 -4.02 7.96
CA ARG A 129 -17.99 -5.43 8.41
C ARG A 129 -19.03 -6.32 7.71
N ARG A 130 -20.09 -5.73 7.15
CA ARG A 130 -21.04 -6.44 6.27
C ARG A 130 -20.36 -7.16 5.10
N ALA A 131 -19.18 -6.69 4.66
CA ALA A 131 -18.38 -7.35 3.64
C ALA A 131 -18.01 -8.81 3.98
N PHE A 132 -17.86 -9.16 5.27
CA PHE A 132 -17.55 -10.54 5.68
C PHE A 132 -18.68 -11.53 5.42
N ARG A 133 -19.91 -11.04 5.23
CA ARG A 133 -21.06 -11.87 4.83
C ARG A 133 -21.07 -12.19 3.34
N SER A 134 -20.28 -11.46 2.55
CA SER A 134 -20.17 -11.67 1.11
C SER A 134 -19.15 -12.76 0.80
N PRO A 135 -19.48 -13.77 -0.01
CA PRO A 135 -18.51 -14.80 -0.41
C PRO A 135 -17.36 -14.20 -1.23
N TRP A 136 -17.58 -13.05 -1.88
CA TRP A 136 -16.59 -12.40 -2.72
C TRP A 136 -15.38 -11.88 -1.94
N LEU A 137 -15.55 -11.46 -0.68
CA LEU A 137 -14.43 -11.08 0.18
C LEU A 137 -13.48 -12.26 0.38
N TRP A 138 -14.05 -13.43 0.69
CA TRP A 138 -13.31 -14.68 0.89
C TRP A 138 -12.70 -15.19 -0.41
N ALA A 139 -13.43 -15.10 -1.53
CA ALA A 139 -12.89 -15.42 -2.85
C ALA A 139 -11.70 -14.51 -3.21
N GLY A 140 -11.75 -13.22 -2.87
CA GLY A 140 -10.61 -12.31 -3.02
C GLY A 140 -9.41 -12.73 -2.17
N GLY A 141 -9.65 -13.11 -0.91
CA GLY A 141 -8.61 -13.67 -0.04
C GLY A 141 -7.99 -14.96 -0.61
N ALA A 142 -8.82 -15.85 -1.14
CA ALA A 142 -8.37 -17.07 -1.81
C ALA A 142 -7.53 -16.76 -3.06
N VAL A 143 -7.92 -15.77 -3.88
CA VAL A 143 -7.12 -15.32 -5.04
C VAL A 143 -5.76 -14.79 -4.59
N ALA A 144 -5.71 -13.94 -3.56
CA ALA A 144 -4.44 -13.43 -3.02
C ALA A 144 -3.54 -14.58 -2.54
N PHE A 145 -4.12 -15.55 -1.83
CA PHE A 145 -3.41 -16.73 -1.35
C PHE A 145 -2.88 -17.60 -2.50
N LEU A 146 -3.70 -17.89 -3.51
CA LEU A 146 -3.30 -18.69 -4.68
C LEU A 146 -2.17 -18.03 -5.46
N LEU A 147 -2.16 -16.69 -5.57
CA LEU A 147 -1.04 -15.96 -6.20
C LEU A 147 0.24 -16.03 -5.36
N LEU A 148 0.14 -16.00 -4.04
CA LEU A 148 1.28 -16.12 -3.13
C LEU A 148 1.78 -17.57 -2.97
N LEU A 149 0.91 -18.55 -3.19
CA LEU A 149 1.15 -19.97 -2.90
C LEU A 149 2.44 -20.52 -3.53
N PRO A 150 2.79 -20.26 -4.81
CA PRO A 150 4.05 -20.74 -5.38
C PRO A 150 5.28 -20.23 -4.62
N ASN A 151 5.26 -18.99 -4.13
CA ASN A 151 6.34 -18.45 -3.31
C ASN A 151 6.42 -19.17 -1.96
N LEU A 152 5.28 -19.41 -1.30
CA LEU A 152 5.26 -20.12 -0.01
C LEU A 152 5.79 -21.55 -0.13
N LEU A 153 5.37 -22.29 -1.16
CA LEU A 153 5.87 -23.64 -1.41
C LEU A 153 7.38 -23.64 -1.65
N TRP A 154 7.89 -22.66 -2.40
CA TRP A 154 9.33 -22.50 -2.60
C TRP A 154 10.05 -22.16 -1.28
N GLN A 155 9.50 -21.26 -0.45
CA GLN A 155 10.10 -20.93 0.85
C GLN A 155 10.19 -22.17 1.76
N VAL A 156 9.12 -22.96 1.84
CA VAL A 156 9.09 -24.21 2.63
C VAL A 156 10.14 -25.19 2.12
N ALA A 157 10.20 -25.41 0.80
CA ALA A 157 11.18 -26.32 0.18
C ALA A 157 12.64 -25.89 0.38
N ASN A 158 12.89 -24.60 0.66
CA ASN A 158 14.22 -24.02 0.84
C ASN A 158 14.50 -23.61 2.30
N GLY A 159 13.70 -24.06 3.27
CA GLY A 159 13.96 -23.82 4.69
C GLY A 159 13.72 -22.38 5.17
N TRP A 160 12.74 -21.68 4.58
CA TRP A 160 12.33 -20.31 4.95
C TRP A 160 13.43 -19.24 4.87
N PRO A 161 14.11 -19.08 3.71
CA PRO A 161 15.21 -18.13 3.57
C PRO A 161 14.83 -16.68 3.90
N THR A 162 13.58 -16.28 3.64
CA THR A 162 13.10 -14.93 4.02
C THR A 162 13.01 -14.74 5.53
N ALA A 163 12.59 -15.76 6.28
CA ALA A 163 12.52 -15.69 7.73
C ALA A 163 13.93 -15.56 8.33
N THR A 164 14.88 -16.37 7.82
CA THR A 164 16.30 -16.30 8.20
C THR A 164 16.90 -14.92 7.89
N PHE A 165 16.62 -14.36 6.71
CA PHE A 165 17.07 -13.02 6.34
C PHE A 165 16.52 -11.94 7.30
N ILE A 166 15.22 -11.98 7.61
CA ILE A 166 14.60 -11.03 8.54
C ILE A 166 15.20 -11.16 9.94
N ALA A 167 15.40 -12.40 10.44
CA ALA A 167 16.01 -12.65 11.74
C ALA A 167 17.43 -12.06 11.83
N ASN A 168 18.23 -12.25 10.78
CA ASN A 168 19.60 -11.72 10.71
C ASN A 168 19.63 -10.17 10.62
N MET A 169 18.66 -9.56 9.94
CA MET A 169 18.54 -8.09 9.88
C MET A 169 18.20 -7.47 11.24
N GLN A 170 17.36 -8.13 12.05
CA GLN A 170 16.98 -7.61 13.36
C GLN A 170 18.16 -7.50 14.33
N GLY A 171 19.19 -8.34 14.19
CA GLY A 171 20.40 -8.28 15.02
C GLY A 171 21.39 -7.17 14.66
N THR A 172 21.26 -6.53 13.49
CA THR A 172 22.29 -5.60 12.99
C THR A 172 21.81 -4.17 12.71
N ASN A 173 20.52 -3.90 12.45
CA ASN A 173 20.12 -2.60 11.86
C ASN A 173 18.70 -2.08 12.15
N SER A 174 17.90 -2.66 13.06
CA SER A 174 16.43 -2.38 13.08
C SER A 174 15.79 -2.03 14.43
N ARG A 175 16.55 -1.62 15.45
CA ARG A 175 15.97 -1.20 16.76
C ARG A 175 16.21 0.27 17.14
N GLU A 176 16.71 1.10 16.24
CA GLU A 176 17.15 2.46 16.59
C GLU A 176 16.14 3.58 16.30
N VAL A 177 15.02 3.30 15.63
CA VAL A 177 14.03 4.33 15.33
C VAL A 177 13.03 4.45 16.48
N SER A 178 13.12 5.52 17.26
CA SER A 178 12.15 5.81 18.31
C SER A 178 10.76 6.11 17.71
N PRO A 179 9.65 5.87 18.44
CA PRO A 179 8.30 6.21 17.98
C PRO A 179 8.15 7.67 17.55
N LEU A 180 8.81 8.60 18.26
CA LEU A 180 8.83 10.02 17.92
C LEU A 180 9.54 10.26 16.59
N LEU A 181 10.72 9.65 16.38
CA LEU A 181 11.45 9.79 15.12
C LEU A 181 10.68 9.15 13.96
N PHE A 182 9.99 8.03 14.19
CA PHE A 182 9.11 7.41 13.21
C PHE A 182 7.97 8.35 12.79
N ALA A 183 7.32 9.00 13.76
CA ALA A 183 6.23 9.95 13.53
C ALA A 183 6.71 11.21 12.79
N LEU A 184 7.77 11.85 13.28
CA LEU A 184 8.35 13.05 12.65
C LEU A 184 8.90 12.74 11.25
N GLY A 185 9.47 11.55 11.07
CA GLY A 185 9.97 11.09 9.79
C GLY A 185 8.90 11.08 8.68
N GLN A 186 7.63 10.87 9.01
CA GLN A 186 6.54 10.93 8.03
C GLN A 186 6.41 12.32 7.39
N LEU A 187 6.66 13.38 8.15
CA LEU A 187 6.64 14.75 7.62
C LEU A 187 7.68 14.93 6.52
N PHE A 188 8.86 14.34 6.68
CA PHE A 188 9.93 14.46 5.70
C PHE A 188 9.72 13.56 4.48
N TYR A 189 9.25 12.33 4.67
CA TYR A 189 9.02 11.40 3.55
C TYR A 189 7.82 11.79 2.68
N GLN A 190 6.78 12.39 3.27
CA GLN A 190 5.62 12.91 2.53
C GLN A 190 5.77 14.36 2.09
N GLY A 191 6.79 15.06 2.58
CA GLY A 191 7.02 16.48 2.34
C GLY A 191 6.29 17.34 3.39
N PRO A 192 7.00 18.22 4.13
CA PRO A 192 6.37 18.98 5.22
C PRO A 192 5.19 19.85 4.77
N LEU A 193 5.23 20.32 3.52
CA LEU A 193 4.16 21.14 2.93
C LEU A 193 2.85 20.35 2.70
N SER A 194 2.91 19.03 2.55
CA SER A 194 1.72 18.18 2.43
C SER A 194 1.13 17.81 3.80
N ALA A 195 1.82 18.12 4.91
CA ALA A 195 1.39 17.75 6.26
C ALA A 195 -0.01 18.24 6.63
N PRO A 196 -0.38 19.52 6.39
CA PRO A 196 -1.74 19.97 6.68
C PRO A 196 -2.81 19.17 5.92
N LEU A 197 -2.49 18.72 4.70
CA LEU A 197 -3.43 17.96 3.87
C LEU A 197 -3.65 16.55 4.42
N TRP A 198 -2.59 15.78 4.69
CA TRP A 198 -2.77 14.39 5.14
C TRP A 198 -3.17 14.31 6.62
N ILE A 199 -2.68 15.20 7.48
CA ILE A 199 -3.11 15.29 8.89
C ILE A 199 -4.58 15.73 8.95
N GLY A 200 -4.93 16.79 8.23
CA GLY A 200 -6.31 17.29 8.15
C GLY A 200 -7.25 16.23 7.58
N GLY A 201 -6.83 15.53 6.51
CA GLY A 201 -7.57 14.43 5.91
C GLY A 201 -7.78 13.25 6.87
N LEU A 202 -6.76 12.87 7.64
CA LEU A 202 -6.86 11.82 8.65
C LEU A 202 -7.85 12.20 9.77
N VAL A 203 -7.74 13.43 10.29
CA VAL A 203 -8.68 13.94 11.29
C VAL A 203 -10.10 13.97 10.73
N PHE A 204 -10.27 14.42 9.48
CA PHE A 204 -11.56 14.44 8.80
C PHE A 204 -12.15 13.02 8.66
N CYS A 205 -11.33 12.00 8.39
CA CYS A 205 -11.79 10.63 8.29
C CYS A 205 -12.55 10.15 9.53
N PHE A 206 -12.17 10.61 10.72
CA PHE A 206 -12.79 10.24 11.99
C PHE A 206 -13.85 11.22 12.49
N ARG A 207 -13.89 12.45 11.96
CA ARG A 207 -14.94 13.44 12.30
C ARG A 207 -16.25 13.22 11.57
N THR A 208 -16.23 12.51 10.44
CA THR A 208 -17.44 12.20 9.68
C THR A 208 -18.07 10.87 10.10
N ALA A 209 -19.38 10.73 9.91
CA ALA A 209 -20.07 9.44 10.02
C ALA A 209 -19.92 8.56 8.75
N ASN A 210 -19.18 9.02 7.73
CA ASN A 210 -19.04 8.31 6.47
C ASN A 210 -18.15 7.07 6.65
N GLU A 211 -18.74 5.89 6.49
CA GLU A 211 -18.04 4.61 6.70
C GLU A 211 -16.80 4.44 5.83
N ARG A 212 -16.79 5.02 4.61
CA ARG A 212 -15.70 4.89 3.64
C ARG A 212 -14.48 5.68 4.08
N LEU A 213 -14.71 6.89 4.58
CA LEU A 213 -13.66 7.73 5.13
C LEU A 213 -13.09 7.11 6.40
N ARG A 214 -13.95 6.58 7.28
CA ARG A 214 -13.50 5.88 8.50
C ARG A 214 -12.68 4.62 8.18
N LEU A 215 -13.05 3.88 7.13
CA LEU A 215 -12.29 2.71 6.66
C LEU A 215 -10.86 3.12 6.28
N VAL A 216 -10.71 4.13 5.42
CA VAL A 216 -9.40 4.64 4.99
C VAL A 216 -8.57 5.16 6.18
N GLY A 217 -9.21 5.93 7.07
CA GLY A 217 -8.55 6.43 8.29
C GLY A 217 -8.03 5.30 9.19
N TRP A 218 -8.84 4.26 9.42
CA TRP A 218 -8.42 3.11 10.23
C TRP A 218 -7.30 2.31 9.58
N ILE A 219 -7.33 2.09 8.26
CA ILE A 219 -6.23 1.42 7.53
C ILE A 219 -4.91 2.15 7.81
N TYR A 220 -4.88 3.48 7.67
CA TYR A 220 -3.69 4.27 7.93
C TYR A 220 -3.22 4.17 9.39
N VAL A 221 -4.13 4.38 10.37
CA VAL A 221 -3.77 4.34 11.81
C VAL A 221 -3.23 2.97 12.22
N LEU A 222 -3.83 1.88 11.73
CA LEU A 222 -3.40 0.53 12.04
C LEU A 222 -2.04 0.21 11.42
N LEU A 223 -1.81 0.62 10.16
CA LEU A 223 -0.50 0.49 9.51
C LEU A 223 0.57 1.31 10.22
N PHE A 224 0.27 2.56 10.57
CA PHE A 224 1.16 3.44 11.33
C PHE A 224 1.57 2.80 12.64
N GLY A 225 0.59 2.37 13.44
CA GLY A 225 0.83 1.73 14.73
C GLY A 225 1.64 0.45 14.59
N ALA A 226 1.26 -0.45 13.69
CA ALA A 226 1.95 -1.72 13.49
C ALA A 226 3.41 -1.54 13.06
N LEU A 227 3.66 -0.67 12.07
CA LEU A 227 5.01 -0.41 11.55
C LEU A 227 5.90 0.32 12.56
N MET A 228 5.33 1.22 13.35
CA MET A 228 6.03 1.89 14.44
C MET A 228 6.40 0.91 15.55
N LEU A 229 5.47 0.04 15.97
CA LEU A 229 5.70 -0.94 17.06
C LEU A 229 6.72 -2.03 16.67
N ILE A 230 6.77 -2.41 15.40
CA ILE A 230 7.74 -3.40 14.89
C ILE A 230 9.15 -2.77 14.71
N GLY A 231 9.29 -1.44 14.87
CA GLY A 231 10.57 -0.75 14.65
C GLY A 231 10.99 -0.74 13.17
N SER A 232 10.00 -0.65 12.27
CA SER A 232 10.28 -0.65 10.84
C SER A 232 11.01 0.62 10.38
N LYS A 233 11.55 0.60 9.17
CA LYS A 233 12.08 1.81 8.55
C LYS A 233 10.95 2.81 8.33
N ILE A 234 11.22 4.08 8.63
CA ILE A 234 10.25 5.19 8.59
C ILE A 234 9.42 5.21 7.30
N TYR A 235 10.04 4.92 6.15
CA TYR A 235 9.39 4.98 4.84
C TYR A 235 8.47 3.80 4.51
N TYR A 236 8.31 2.80 5.39
CA TYR A 236 7.51 1.60 5.10
C TYR A 236 5.99 1.85 5.14
N ILE A 237 5.53 2.96 5.70
CA ILE A 237 4.10 3.30 5.77
C ILE A 237 3.60 4.11 4.57
N ALA A 238 4.50 4.69 3.77
CA ALA A 238 4.09 5.47 2.60
C ALA A 238 3.51 4.51 1.53
N PRO A 239 2.23 4.67 1.20
CA PRO A 239 1.76 5.79 0.37
C PRO A 239 0.82 6.77 1.07
#